data_AF-A0A957AMB7-F1
#
_entry.id   AF-A0A957AMB7-F1
#
_cell.length_a   1.000
_cell.length_b   1.000
_cell.length_c   1.000
_cell.angle_alpha   90.00
_cell.angle_beta   90.00
_cell.angle_gamma   90.00
#
_symmetry.space_group_name_H-M   'P 1'
#
loop_
_entity.id
_entity.type
_entity.pdbx_description
1 polymer ?
#
loop_
_entity_poly.entity_id
_entity_poly.type
_entity_poly.pdbx_seq_one_letter_code
_entity_poly.pdbx_strand_id
1 'polypeptide(L)'
;MAKQATDVIIVGGGAMGAGAAWRLARAGFRVQLFEQFGVGHELGSSHGPSRMIRLAYDKPEYVELGRAAYQFWHDLEAESGEALVRMTGGLDIGAPEAHHLP
;
A
#
# COMPACT_ATOMS: atom_id res chain seq x y z
N MET A 1 -18.69 -26.43 14.59
CA MET A 1 -18.70 -25.00 14.19
C MET A 1 -19.18 -24.92 12.75
N ALA A 2 -20.15 -24.06 12.44
CA ALA A 2 -20.58 -23.85 11.06
C ALA A 2 -19.49 -23.08 10.31
N LYS A 3 -19.05 -23.59 9.16
CA LYS A 3 -18.11 -22.89 8.29
C LYS A 3 -18.83 -21.67 7.74
N GLN A 4 -18.45 -20.46 8.16
CA GLN A 4 -18.93 -19.26 7.47
C GLN A 4 -18.39 -19.30 6.04
N ALA A 5 -19.26 -19.07 5.06
CA ALA A 5 -18.85 -18.98 3.68
C ALA A 5 -18.07 -17.67 3.49
N THR A 6 -16.84 -17.80 3.01
CA THR A 6 -15.91 -16.70 2.71
C THR A 6 -15.67 -16.71 1.22
N ASP A 7 -15.65 -15.53 0.59
CA ASP A 7 -15.43 -15.40 -0.85
C ASP A 7 -13.93 -15.27 -1.15
N VAL A 8 -13.16 -14.59 -0.28
CA VAL A 8 -11.72 -14.40 -0.43
C VAL A 8 -10.98 -14.63 0.89
N ILE A 9 -9.91 -15.43 0.84
CA ILE A 9 -8.96 -15.61 1.94
C ILE A 9 -7.68 -14.88 1.59
N ILE A 10 -7.17 -14.06 2.51
CA ILE A 10 -5.88 -13.37 2.40
C ILE A 10 -4.97 -13.89 3.49
N VAL A 11 -3.76 -14.31 3.09
CA VAL A 11 -2.72 -14.79 4.01
C VAL A 11 -1.60 -13.76 4.05
N GLY A 12 -1.40 -13.17 5.23
CA GLY A 12 -0.52 -12.03 5.47
C GLY A 12 -1.31 -10.72 5.61
N GLY A 13 -1.28 -10.12 6.80
CA GLY A 13 -1.95 -8.88 7.18
C GLY A 13 -1.07 -7.63 7.16
N GLY A 14 0.06 -7.67 6.45
CA GLY A 14 0.88 -6.48 6.15
C GLY A 14 0.16 -5.48 5.22
N ALA A 15 0.84 -4.39 4.85
CA ALA A 15 0.23 -3.29 4.08
C ALA A 15 -0.52 -3.74 2.81
N MET A 16 0.05 -4.68 2.04
CA MET A 16 -0.59 -5.20 0.83
C MET A 16 -1.84 -6.03 1.14
N GLY A 17 -1.78 -6.91 2.14
CA GLY A 17 -2.90 -7.78 2.51
C GLY A 17 -4.04 -7.01 3.16
N ALA A 18 -3.73 -6.06 4.05
CA ALA A 18 -4.71 -5.16 4.63
C ALA A 18 -5.37 -4.25 3.58
N GLY A 19 -4.58 -3.67 2.67
CA GLY A 19 -5.10 -2.86 1.56
C GLY A 19 -6.01 -3.65 0.63
N ALA A 20 -5.62 -4.88 0.27
CA ALA A 20 -6.46 -5.79 -0.51
C ALA A 20 -7.76 -6.15 0.23
N ALA A 21 -7.67 -6.47 1.53
CA ALA A 21 -8.83 -6.79 2.36
C ALA A 21 -9.82 -5.63 2.41
N TRP A 22 -9.33 -4.40 2.64
CA TRP A 22 -10.13 -3.18 2.64
C TRP A 22 -10.87 -3.00 1.31
N ARG A 23 -10.17 -3.08 0.18
CA ARG A 23 -10.79 -2.82 -1.13
C ARG A 23 -11.80 -3.89 -1.52
N LEU A 24 -11.51 -5.16 -1.22
CA LEU A 24 -12.42 -6.28 -1.49
C LEU A 24 -13.66 -6.24 -0.58
N ALA A 25 -13.48 -5.95 0.71
CA ALA A 25 -14.61 -5.80 1.63
C ALA A 25 -15.54 -4.65 1.18
N ARG A 26 -14.96 -3.52 0.73
CA ARG A 26 -15.74 -2.41 0.16
C ARG A 26 -16.46 -2.75 -1.13
N ALA A 27 -15.93 -3.68 -1.92
CA ALA A 27 -16.59 -4.20 -3.11
C ALA A 27 -17.69 -5.24 -2.78
N GLY A 28 -17.95 -5.52 -1.50
CA GLY A 28 -19.03 -6.40 -1.05
C GLY A 28 -18.63 -7.87 -0.85
N PHE A 29 -17.36 -8.21 -0.99
CA PHE A 29 -16.88 -9.58 -0.75
C PHE A 29 -16.76 -9.89 0.74
N ARG A 30 -17.07 -11.13 1.14
CA ARG A 30 -16.74 -11.63 2.48
C ARG A 30 -15.28 -12.05 2.50
N VAL A 31 -14.44 -11.23 3.15
CA VAL A 31 -12.99 -11.42 3.20
C VAL A 31 -12.57 -11.94 4.57
N GLN A 32 -11.67 -12.91 4.58
CA GLN A 32 -11.03 -13.38 5.81
C GLN A 32 -9.51 -13.21 5.69
N LEU A 33 -8.96 -12.37 6.57
CA LEU A 33 -7.55 -12.01 6.60
C LEU A 33 -6.87 -12.74 7.77
N PHE A 34 -5.79 -13.44 7.49
CA PHE A 34 -4.97 -14.13 8.50
C PHE A 34 -3.58 -13.51 8.56
N GLU A 35 -3.14 -13.15 9.76
CA GLU A 35 -1.78 -12.69 10.06
C GLU A 35 -1.20 -13.60 11.14
N GLN A 36 0.06 -14.01 10.97
CA GLN A 36 0.74 -14.90 11.91
C GLN A 36 1.17 -14.15 13.19
N PHE A 37 1.33 -12.83 13.10
CA PHE A 37 1.69 -11.94 14.21
C PHE A 37 0.52 -11.01 14.61
N GLY A 38 0.80 -9.97 15.39
CA GLY A 38 -0.15 -8.90 15.70
C GLY A 38 -0.20 -7.81 14.62
N VAL A 39 -1.30 -7.04 14.56
CA VAL A 39 -1.41 -5.87 13.68
C VAL A 39 -0.28 -4.88 13.99
N GLY A 40 0.41 -4.41 12.94
CA GLY A 40 1.50 -3.43 13.07
C GLY A 40 2.80 -3.98 13.65
N HIS A 41 2.99 -5.30 13.68
CA HIS A 41 4.24 -5.93 14.14
C HIS A 41 5.47 -5.46 13.34
N GLU A 42 6.65 -5.55 13.97
CA GLU A 42 7.93 -5.13 13.36
C GLU A 42 8.66 -6.23 12.60
N LEU A 43 8.15 -7.48 12.63
CA LEU A 43 8.77 -8.66 12.02
C LEU A 43 8.56 -8.78 10.50
N GLY A 44 8.20 -7.70 9.80
CA GLY A 44 7.85 -7.70 8.36
C GLY A 44 8.50 -6.54 7.60
N SER A 45 7.95 -6.16 6.44
CA SER A 45 8.50 -5.07 5.60
C SER A 45 7.73 -3.75 5.69
N SER A 46 6.63 -3.72 6.45
CA SER A 46 5.75 -2.55 6.59
C SER A 46 6.02 -1.72 7.85
N HIS A 47 6.98 -2.11 8.69
CA HIS A 47 7.28 -1.44 9.96
C HIS A 47 7.92 -0.06 9.79
N GLY A 48 8.08 0.67 10.88
CA GLY A 48 8.70 2.00 10.88
C GLY A 48 7.73 3.10 10.46
N PRO A 49 8.12 4.37 10.68
CA PRO A 49 7.15 5.46 10.77
C PRO A 49 6.74 6.06 9.43
N SER A 50 7.45 5.81 8.33
CA SER A 50 7.17 6.44 7.04
C SER A 50 7.65 5.64 5.84
N ARG A 51 7.11 5.95 4.66
CA ARG A 51 7.53 5.46 3.34
C ARG A 51 7.45 6.59 2.32
N MET A 52 8.31 6.55 1.30
CA MET A 52 8.27 7.46 0.17
C MET A 52 7.29 6.94 -0.89
N ILE A 53 6.53 7.86 -1.49
CA ILE A 53 5.75 7.65 -2.70
C ILE A 53 6.20 8.68 -3.75
N ARG A 54 6.36 8.27 -5.01
CA ARG A 54 6.88 9.12 -6.09
C ARG A 54 6.30 8.72 -7.44
N LEU A 55 6.46 9.59 -8.44
CA LEU A 55 6.11 9.31 -9.84
C LEU A 55 7.34 9.22 -10.76
N ALA A 56 8.53 9.53 -10.26
CA ALA A 56 9.77 9.41 -11.02
C ALA A 56 10.17 7.92 -11.13
N TYR A 57 9.90 7.32 -12.28
CA TYR A 57 10.27 5.96 -12.66
C TYR A 57 10.67 5.93 -14.14
N ASP A 58 11.61 5.06 -14.52
CA ASP A 58 12.01 4.78 -15.91
C ASP A 58 10.87 4.19 -16.77
N LYS A 59 9.99 3.41 -16.12
CA LYS A 59 8.93 2.63 -16.75
C LYS A 59 7.57 3.33 -16.65
N PRO A 60 6.89 3.61 -17.77
CA PRO A 60 5.58 4.24 -17.77
C PRO A 60 4.54 3.49 -16.92
N GLU A 61 4.61 2.16 -16.87
CA GLU A 61 3.66 1.34 -16.10
C GLU A 61 3.75 1.65 -14.59
N TYR A 62 4.95 1.92 -14.09
CA TYR A 62 5.15 2.30 -12.70
C TYR A 62 4.68 3.73 -12.40
N VAL A 63 4.78 4.63 -13.37
CA VAL A 63 4.21 5.99 -13.26
C VAL A 63 2.69 5.90 -13.12
N GLU A 64 2.04 5.09 -13.95
CA GLU A 64 0.58 4.92 -13.90
C GLU A 64 0.11 4.22 -12.62
N LEU A 65 0.83 3.19 -12.16
CA LEU A 65 0.59 2.60 -10.84
C LEU A 65 0.77 3.61 -9.71
N GLY A 66 1.79 4.48 -9.79
CA GLY A 66 2.02 5.56 -8.84
C GLY A 66 0.85 6.54 -8.79
N ARG A 67 0.31 6.97 -9.94
CA ARG A 67 -0.87 7.85 -10.00
C ARG A 67 -2.10 7.21 -9.35
N ALA A 68 -2.35 5.93 -9.65
CA ALA A 68 -3.45 5.19 -9.03
C ALA A 68 -3.26 5.07 -7.51
N ALA A 69 -2.03 4.84 -7.05
CA ALA A 69 -1.72 4.78 -5.63
C ALA A 69 -2.01 6.10 -4.90
N TYR A 70 -1.68 7.25 -5.48
CA TYR A 70 -2.05 8.55 -4.91
C TYR A 70 -3.56 8.69 -4.73
N GLN A 71 -4.36 8.29 -5.73
CA GLN A 71 -5.82 8.32 -5.61
C GLN A 71 -6.31 7.42 -4.46
N PHE A 72 -5.78 6.21 -4.33
CA PHE A 72 -6.19 5.31 -3.24
C PHE A 72 -5.78 5.81 -1.86
N TRP A 73 -4.65 6.49 -1.74
CA TRP A 73 -4.29 7.15 -0.49
C TRP A 73 -5.27 8.26 -0.14
N HIS A 74 -5.68 9.10 -1.10
CA HIS A 74 -6.68 10.13 -0.85
C HIS A 74 -8.06 9.56 -0.48
N ASP A 75 -8.48 8.47 -1.13
CA ASP A 75 -9.70 7.75 -0.75
C ASP A 75 -9.62 7.28 0.71
N LEU A 76 -8.47 6.73 1.12
CA LEU A 76 -8.25 6.25 2.47
C LEU A 76 -8.22 7.40 3.49
N GLU A 77 -7.56 8.51 3.20
CA GLU A 77 -7.57 9.72 4.03
C GLU A 77 -9.00 10.24 4.24
N ALA A 78 -9.81 10.27 3.18
CA ALA A 78 -11.19 10.71 3.26
C ALA A 78 -12.07 9.79 4.12
N GLU A 79 -11.84 8.47 4.07
CA GLU A 79 -12.59 7.49 4.85
C GLU A 79 -12.16 7.39 6.31
N SER A 80 -10.85 7.49 6.58
CA SER A 80 -10.31 7.42 7.94
C SER A 80 -10.42 8.75 8.68
N GLY A 81 -10.46 9.87 7.96
CA GLY A 81 -10.34 11.22 8.53
C GLY A 81 -8.92 11.55 8.99
N GLU A 82 -7.93 10.72 8.65
CA GLU A 82 -6.52 10.92 9.00
C GLU A 82 -5.74 11.48 7.81
N ALA A 83 -4.79 12.37 8.10
CA ALA A 83 -3.81 12.80 7.10
C ALA A 83 -2.68 11.76 6.99
N LEU A 84 -2.57 11.09 5.85
CA LEU A 84 -1.67 9.95 5.61
C LEU A 84 -0.55 10.29 4.62
N VAL A 85 -0.81 11.15 3.63
CA VAL A 85 0.17 11.57 2.63
C VAL A 85 0.58 13.00 2.86
N ARG A 86 1.86 13.19 3.22
CA ARG A 86 2.48 14.50 3.31
C ARG A 86 3.38 14.74 2.11
N MET A 87 3.02 15.69 1.25
CA MET A 87 3.81 16.06 0.07
C MET A 87 5.07 16.82 0.48
N THR A 88 6.18 16.09 0.67
CA THR A 88 7.49 16.67 1.03
C THR A 88 8.39 16.95 -0.18
N GLY A 89 7.98 16.53 -1.38
CA GLY A 89 8.84 16.49 -2.56
C GLY A 89 9.78 15.28 -2.56
N GLY A 90 10.60 15.18 -3.61
CA GLY A 90 11.62 14.14 -3.78
C GLY A 90 12.85 14.73 -4.45
N LEU A 91 14.03 14.20 -4.11
CA LEU A 91 15.32 14.69 -4.59
C LEU A 91 16.16 13.51 -5.05
N ASP A 92 16.35 13.40 -6.36
CA ASP A 92 17.27 12.45 -6.99
C ASP A 92 18.50 13.23 -7.47
N ILE A 93 19.68 12.89 -6.96
CA ILE A 93 20.96 13.52 -7.33
C ILE A 93 21.96 12.42 -7.67
N GLY A 94 22.69 12.58 -8.76
CA GLY A 94 23.77 11.69 -9.19
C GLY A 94 24.82 12.44 -10.00
N ALA A 95 25.98 11.82 -10.19
CA ALA A 95 27.00 12.35 -11.09
C ALA A 95 26.48 12.31 -12.54
N PRO A 96 26.86 13.27 -13.42
CA PRO A 96 26.37 13.30 -14.80
C PRO A 96 26.62 12.01 -15.59
N GLU A 97 27.69 11.28 -15.24
CA GLU A 97 28.13 10.04 -15.88
C GLU A 97 27.45 8.81 -15.26
N ALA A 98 26.85 8.96 -14.08
CA ALA A 98 26.06 7.93 -13.43
C ALA A 98 24.69 7.86 -14.12
N HIS A 99 24.59 7.05 -15.17
CA HIS A 99 23.31 6.65 -15.76
C HIS A 99 22.52 5.80 -14.75
N HIS A 100 21.89 6.45 -13.78
CA HIS A 100 20.95 5.83 -12.86
C HIS A 100 19.66 6.64 -12.83
N LEU A 101 18.90 6.54 -13.93
CA LEU A 101 17.46 6.52 -13.77
C LEU A 101 17.09 5.06 -13.50
N PRO A 102 16.58 4.73 -12.29
CA PRO A 102 16.05 3.41 -12.02
C PRO A 102 14.73 3.16 -12.73
#